data_AF-A0A101W539-F1
#
_entry.id   AF-A0A101W539-F1
#
_cell.length_a   1.000
_cell.length_b   1.000
_cell.length_c   1.000
_cell.angle_alpha   90.00
_cell.angle_beta   90.00
_cell.angle_gamma   90.00
#
_symmetry.space_group_name_H-M   'P 1'
#
loop_
_entity.id
_entity.type
_entity.pdbx_description
1 polymer ?
#
loop_
_entity_poly.entity_id
_entity_poly.type
_entity_poly.pdbx_seq_one_letter_code
_entity_poly.pdbx_strand_id
1 'polypeptide(L)'
;MKKIITLTMTIALLLVMTVSLAGCGGDESATADPVSLVDVTTEQGISLKLPSDLVKQDNGGYANMETGDSASFGVTEIAGTPLSSATEEDVLALYQSKHDDVVVTSFENGIQINGKEALVSQVNLTTPGGNAIILTLVMVTDDTNNYIVNFIYGKDKTDSALYKNLQACIDSITIAGTPDSTATSAQVGTSVKDDFSEYLYNNFGTVFEPEDRAIQEIYTEAALTADSKILAKALSDTLPAKNNALLEKLKAYTPQTTEVQEVHNLFIQAVELRKDAYAQLVEVMTQPATEAEVEAAFAVLDESDAKIEGFLTKAESMKKDLGV
;
A
#
# COMPACT_ATOMS: atom_id res chain seq x y z
N MET A 1 -7.42 25.99 26.76
CA MET A 1 -6.16 26.24 26.01
C MET A 1 -4.97 25.80 26.85
N LYS A 2 -4.09 24.98 26.24
CA LYS A 2 -2.84 24.41 26.78
C LYS A 2 -2.96 23.23 27.76
N LYS A 3 -2.94 22.02 27.18
CA LYS A 3 -2.21 20.79 27.60
C LYS A 3 -2.44 19.78 26.46
N ILE A 4 -1.58 19.81 25.45
CA ILE A 4 -0.53 18.79 25.24
C ILE A 4 -1.19 17.43 24.98
N ILE A 5 -1.63 17.27 23.73
CA ILE A 5 -1.89 15.99 23.08
C ILE A 5 -0.49 15.41 22.83
N THR A 6 -0.02 14.61 23.77
CA THR A 6 1.07 13.66 23.54
C THR A 6 0.38 12.30 23.41
N LEU A 7 -0.18 12.02 22.25
CA LEU A 7 -0.52 10.65 21.87
C LEU A 7 0.28 10.32 20.63
N THR A 8 1.25 9.46 20.88
CA THR A 8 2.40 9.14 20.07
C THR A 8 1.93 8.47 18.78
N MET A 9 2.05 9.23 17.70
CA MET A 9 1.92 8.83 16.31
C MET A 9 2.82 7.62 16.02
N THR A 10 2.26 6.43 15.88
CA THR A 10 2.95 5.26 15.31
C THR A 10 1.92 4.46 14.53
N ILE A 11 1.78 4.73 13.22
CA ILE A 11 1.41 3.75 12.18
C ILE A 11 1.83 4.34 10.82
N ALA A 12 2.80 3.65 10.26
CA ALA A 12 3.26 3.51 8.88
C ALA A 12 2.72 4.44 7.78
N LEU A 13 3.50 5.47 7.45
CA LEU A 13 3.92 5.71 6.06
C LEU A 13 5.30 6.37 6.12
N LEU A 14 6.38 5.67 5.73
CA LEU A 14 7.63 6.31 5.31
C LEU A 14 8.63 5.25 4.80
N LEU A 15 8.61 5.05 3.47
CA LEU A 15 9.85 5.13 2.72
C LEU A 15 10.24 6.63 2.72
N VAL A 16 11.52 6.92 2.95
CA VAL A 16 12.15 8.23 3.22
C VAL A 16 12.26 8.63 4.71
N MET A 17 12.73 7.73 5.58
CA MET A 17 13.52 8.22 6.72
C MET A 17 14.97 8.45 6.27
N THR A 18 15.39 9.70 6.41
CA THR A 18 16.75 10.25 6.33
C THR A 18 17.88 9.22 6.45
N VAL A 19 18.54 8.90 5.34
CA VAL A 19 19.86 8.28 5.35
C VAL A 19 20.87 9.39 5.63
N SER A 20 21.16 9.64 6.90
CA SER A 20 22.38 10.33 7.29
C SER A 20 23.57 9.42 7.01
N LEU A 21 24.21 9.62 5.86
CA LEU A 21 25.49 9.03 5.49
C LEU A 21 26.58 9.52 6.46
N ALA A 22 26.80 8.78 7.54
CA ALA A 22 28.09 8.80 8.23
C ALA A 22 29.01 7.83 7.51
N GLY A 23 29.78 8.37 6.55
CA GLY A 23 30.90 7.65 5.97
C GLY A 23 31.91 7.31 7.05
N CYS A 24 32.09 6.02 7.32
CA CYS A 24 33.29 5.53 7.99
C CYS A 24 33.98 4.59 7.00
N GLY A 25 35.13 5.05 6.50
CA GLY A 25 35.94 4.31 5.53
C GLY A 25 36.43 2.99 6.08
N GLY A 26 36.37 1.97 5.23
CA GLY A 26 37.03 0.69 5.41
C GLY A 26 37.49 0.21 4.02
N ASP A 27 38.78 -0.06 3.93
CA ASP A 27 39.56 -0.38 2.74
C ASP A 27 39.07 -1.57 1.90
N GLU A 28 39.58 -1.55 0.67
CA GLU A 28 39.44 -2.48 -0.44
C GLU A 28 39.59 -3.99 -0.11
N SER A 29 38.98 -4.77 -1.01
CA SER A 29 39.27 -6.18 -1.31
C SER A 29 38.58 -7.25 -0.45
N ALA A 30 37.26 -7.35 -0.62
CA ALA A 30 36.60 -8.66 -0.67
C ALA A 30 35.97 -8.79 -2.05
N THR A 31 36.44 -9.75 -2.86
CA THR A 31 35.73 -10.17 -4.07
C THR A 31 34.39 -10.76 -3.62
N ALA A 32 33.34 -9.93 -3.64
CA ALA A 32 31.99 -10.35 -3.36
C ALA A 32 31.61 -11.51 -4.28
N ASP A 33 30.91 -12.50 -3.74
CA ASP A 33 30.34 -13.59 -4.53
C ASP A 33 29.50 -13.01 -5.68
N PRO A 34 29.50 -13.65 -6.87
CA PRO A 34 28.74 -13.14 -8.00
C PRO A 34 27.26 -13.04 -7.65
N VAL A 35 26.72 -11.82 -7.70
CA VAL A 35 25.30 -11.58 -7.42
C VAL A 35 24.45 -12.31 -8.45
N SER A 36 23.57 -13.19 -7.97
CA SER A 36 22.66 -13.99 -8.79
C SER A 36 21.25 -13.38 -8.79
N LEU A 37 20.42 -13.76 -9.74
CA LEU A 37 19.00 -13.39 -9.73
C LEU A 37 18.19 -14.45 -9.00
N VAL A 38 17.37 -14.02 -8.05
CA VAL A 38 16.46 -14.86 -7.24
C VAL A 38 15.01 -14.52 -7.55
N ASP A 39 14.16 -15.55 -7.61
CA ASP A 39 12.73 -15.38 -7.79
C ASP A 39 12.09 -14.81 -6.51
N VAL A 40 11.25 -13.79 -6.68
CA VAL A 40 10.52 -13.09 -5.63
C VAL A 40 9.07 -13.00 -6.04
N THR A 41 8.17 -13.28 -5.11
CA THR A 41 6.73 -13.01 -5.23
C THR A 41 6.32 -12.07 -4.12
N THR A 42 5.74 -10.94 -4.49
CA THR A 42 5.29 -9.91 -3.56
C THR A 42 3.89 -10.21 -3.06
N GLU A 43 3.52 -9.59 -1.95
CA GLU A 43 2.17 -9.69 -1.37
C GLU A 43 1.10 -9.09 -2.29
N GLN A 44 1.52 -8.24 -3.24
CA GLN A 44 0.70 -7.64 -4.28
C GLN A 44 0.46 -8.56 -5.50
N GLY A 45 0.94 -9.81 -5.47
CA GLY A 45 0.79 -10.75 -6.58
C GLY A 45 1.71 -10.48 -7.77
N ILE A 46 2.79 -9.71 -7.57
CA ILE A 46 3.83 -9.47 -8.57
C ILE A 46 4.94 -10.51 -8.36
N SER A 47 5.25 -11.29 -9.38
CA SER A 47 6.39 -12.21 -9.37
C SER A 47 7.46 -11.72 -10.33
N LEU A 48 8.71 -11.63 -9.86
CA LEU A 48 9.84 -11.15 -10.63
C LEU A 48 11.16 -11.72 -10.10
N LYS A 49 12.24 -11.49 -10.84
CA LYS A 49 13.61 -11.79 -10.42
C LYS A 49 14.29 -10.53 -9.89
N LEU A 50 14.95 -10.64 -8.75
CA LEU A 50 15.76 -9.58 -8.15
C LEU A 50 17.19 -10.04 -7.91
N PRO A 51 18.17 -9.11 -7.91
CA PRO A 51 19.51 -9.40 -7.40
C PRO A 51 19.47 -9.96 -5.97
N SER A 52 20.24 -11.02 -5.73
CA SER A 52 20.25 -11.77 -4.46
C SER A 52 20.79 -10.97 -3.27
N ASP A 53 21.43 -9.82 -3.52
CA ASP A 53 21.91 -8.88 -2.52
C ASP A 53 20.84 -7.86 -2.08
N LEU A 54 19.68 -7.80 -2.74
CA LEU A 54 18.53 -7.04 -2.26
C LEU A 54 17.79 -7.83 -1.19
N VAL A 55 17.69 -7.27 0.01
CA VAL A 55 17.04 -7.91 1.16
C VAL A 55 15.64 -7.32 1.37
N LYS A 56 14.65 -8.17 1.65
CA LYS A 56 13.28 -7.74 1.98
C LYS A 56 13.29 -6.84 3.22
N GLN A 57 12.60 -5.71 3.13
CA GLN A 57 12.43 -4.73 4.18
C GLN A 57 11.03 -4.85 4.81
N ASP A 58 10.84 -4.28 6.00
CA ASP A 58 9.55 -4.34 6.72
C ASP A 58 8.39 -3.70 5.96
N ASN A 59 8.69 -2.77 5.04
CA ASN A 59 7.69 -2.11 4.19
C ASN A 59 7.30 -2.92 2.94
N GLY A 60 7.74 -4.18 2.84
CA GLY A 60 7.47 -5.06 1.70
C GLY A 60 8.36 -4.82 0.46
N GLY A 61 9.15 -3.75 0.44
CA GLY A 61 10.17 -3.50 -0.58
C GLY A 61 11.45 -4.32 -0.35
N TYR A 62 12.38 -4.22 -1.30
CA TYR A 62 13.68 -4.88 -1.24
C TYR A 62 14.76 -3.83 -1.40
N ALA A 63 15.82 -3.90 -0.61
CA ALA A 63 16.91 -2.93 -0.67
C ALA A 63 18.26 -3.55 -0.34
N ASN A 64 19.31 -3.02 -0.96
CA ASN A 64 20.69 -3.19 -0.53
C ASN A 64 21.12 -1.89 0.13
N MET A 65 21.30 -1.92 1.45
CA MET A 65 21.62 -0.74 2.25
C MET A 65 23.06 -0.24 2.05
N GLU A 66 23.94 -1.07 1.50
CA GLU A 66 25.33 -0.69 1.18
C GLU A 66 25.39 0.08 -0.14
N THR A 67 24.63 -0.34 -1.16
CA THR A 67 24.64 0.29 -2.49
C THR A 67 23.57 1.38 -2.63
N GLY A 68 22.52 1.34 -1.83
CA GLY A 68 21.33 2.19 -1.96
C GLY A 68 20.37 1.73 -3.06
N ASP A 69 20.61 0.57 -3.67
CA ASP A 69 19.69 -0.03 -4.64
C ASP A 69 18.40 -0.48 -3.93
N SER A 70 17.25 -0.29 -4.58
CA SER A 70 15.98 -0.78 -4.06
C SER A 70 14.95 -1.09 -5.13
N ALA A 71 14.01 -1.97 -4.78
CA ALA A 71 12.81 -2.29 -5.54
C ALA A 71 11.59 -2.11 -4.62
N SER A 72 10.55 -1.45 -5.10
CA SER A 72 9.29 -1.27 -4.37
C SER A 72 8.10 -1.55 -5.27
N PHE A 73 6.97 -1.90 -4.66
CA PHE A 73 5.83 -2.47 -5.35
C PHE A 73 4.52 -1.80 -4.92
N GLY A 74 3.55 -1.75 -5.83
CA GLY A 74 2.22 -1.24 -5.55
C GLY A 74 1.19 -1.76 -6.54
N VAL A 75 -0.09 -1.57 -6.21
CA VAL A 75 -1.22 -1.87 -7.08
C VAL A 75 -2.21 -0.71 -7.00
N THR A 76 -2.74 -0.30 -8.15
CA THR A 76 -3.77 0.73 -8.23
C THR A 76 -4.86 0.30 -9.21
N GLU A 77 -6.13 0.45 -8.86
CA GLU A 77 -7.25 0.20 -9.76
C GLU A 77 -7.20 1.14 -10.98
N ILE A 78 -7.60 0.63 -12.15
CA ILE A 78 -7.70 1.45 -13.37
C ILE A 78 -8.96 2.32 -13.28
N ALA A 79 -8.79 3.63 -13.11
CA ALA A 79 -9.87 4.61 -13.04
C ALA A 79 -10.48 4.95 -14.43
N GLY A 80 -10.75 3.94 -15.25
CA GLY A 80 -11.43 4.06 -16.54
C GLY A 80 -10.57 4.54 -17.72
N THR A 81 -9.30 4.84 -17.50
CA THR A 81 -8.35 5.26 -18.54
C THR A 81 -7.32 4.14 -18.73
N PRO A 82 -7.24 3.49 -19.91
CA PRO A 82 -6.34 2.35 -20.11
C PRO A 82 -4.88 2.78 -20.04
N LEU A 83 -4.00 1.87 -19.60
CA LEU A 83 -2.57 2.14 -19.44
C LEU A 83 -1.92 2.65 -20.75
N SER A 84 -2.33 2.12 -21.89
CA SER A 84 -1.91 2.54 -23.25
C SER A 84 -2.17 4.00 -23.59
N SER A 85 -3.03 4.69 -22.83
CA SER A 85 -3.27 6.12 -23.02
C SER A 85 -2.39 7.01 -22.15
N ALA A 86 -1.64 6.44 -21.20
CA ALA A 86 -0.68 7.19 -20.39
C ALA A 86 0.41 7.82 -21.26
N THR A 87 0.84 9.01 -20.87
CA THR A 87 1.84 9.81 -21.57
C THR A 87 3.07 10.05 -20.71
N GLU A 88 4.16 10.50 -21.34
CA GLU A 88 5.36 10.94 -20.63
C GLU A 88 5.05 12.08 -19.65
N GLU A 89 4.11 12.97 -20.00
CA GLU A 89 3.67 14.08 -19.15
C GLU A 89 2.95 13.58 -17.89
N ASP A 90 2.19 12.48 -17.98
CA ASP A 90 1.53 11.88 -16.81
C ASP A 90 2.56 11.31 -15.81
N VAL A 91 3.60 10.64 -16.32
CA VAL A 91 4.71 10.14 -15.49
C VAL A 91 5.48 11.29 -14.86
N LEU A 92 5.75 12.34 -15.63
CA LEU A 92 6.43 13.53 -15.12
C LEU A 92 5.62 14.18 -13.98
N ALA A 93 4.30 14.37 -14.17
CA ALA A 93 3.40 14.95 -13.18
C ALA A 93 3.33 14.13 -11.88
N LEU A 94 3.39 12.80 -11.98
CA LEU A 94 3.40 11.89 -10.83
C LEU A 94 4.53 12.23 -9.85
N TYR A 95 5.75 12.45 -10.37
CA TYR A 95 6.92 12.71 -9.54
C TYR A 95 7.14 14.20 -9.23
N GLN A 96 6.74 15.11 -10.13
CA GLN A 96 6.89 16.56 -9.91
C GLN A 96 6.06 17.10 -8.75
N SER A 97 5.02 16.37 -8.33
CA SER A 97 4.27 16.68 -7.11
C SER A 97 5.12 16.60 -5.83
N LYS A 98 6.27 15.91 -5.87
CA LYS A 98 7.12 15.60 -4.70
C LYS A 98 8.60 15.99 -4.87
N HIS A 99 9.04 16.23 -6.09
CA HIS A 99 10.44 16.51 -6.42
C HIS A 99 10.53 17.68 -7.41
N ASP A 100 11.47 18.59 -7.16
CA ASP A 100 11.61 19.81 -7.96
C ASP A 100 12.41 19.60 -9.26
N ASP A 101 13.21 18.54 -9.36
CA ASP A 101 14.20 18.31 -10.42
C ASP A 101 13.96 17.04 -11.26
N VAL A 102 12.70 16.69 -11.46
CA VAL A 102 12.29 15.49 -12.21
C VAL A 102 12.56 15.64 -13.71
N VAL A 103 13.26 14.66 -14.28
CA VAL A 103 13.48 14.55 -15.73
C VAL A 103 13.18 13.13 -16.18
N VAL A 104 12.17 12.95 -17.03
CA VAL A 104 11.94 11.67 -17.71
C VAL A 104 13.01 11.51 -18.80
N THR A 105 13.77 10.42 -18.75
CA THR A 105 14.86 10.13 -19.69
C THR A 105 14.52 9.07 -20.73
N SER A 106 13.54 8.21 -20.42
CA SER A 106 12.95 7.28 -21.37
C SER A 106 11.50 7.04 -21.03
N PHE A 107 10.71 6.75 -22.06
CA PHE A 107 9.29 6.44 -21.95
C PHE A 107 8.91 5.47 -23.05
N GLU A 108 8.45 4.29 -22.66
CA GLU A 108 7.93 3.25 -23.54
C GLU A 108 6.56 2.83 -23.03
N ASN A 109 5.53 3.00 -23.86
CA ASN A 109 4.16 2.61 -23.55
C ASN A 109 3.59 1.72 -24.66
N GLY A 110 2.63 0.86 -24.30
CA GLY A 110 2.03 -0.12 -25.21
C GLY A 110 2.95 -1.29 -25.54
N ILE A 111 3.98 -1.51 -24.73
CA ILE A 111 4.83 -2.71 -24.82
C ILE A 111 4.16 -3.89 -24.12
N GLN A 112 4.70 -5.09 -24.30
CA GLN A 112 4.25 -6.27 -23.58
C GLN A 112 5.36 -6.85 -22.71
N ILE A 113 5.05 -7.11 -21.44
CA ILE A 113 5.88 -7.87 -20.53
C ILE A 113 5.11 -9.13 -20.17
N ASN A 114 5.67 -10.30 -20.52
CA ASN A 114 5.03 -11.61 -20.32
C ASN A 114 3.57 -11.69 -20.79
N GLY A 115 3.28 -11.07 -21.94
CA GLY A 115 1.95 -11.08 -22.58
C GLY A 115 0.93 -10.12 -21.97
N LYS A 116 1.34 -9.27 -21.01
CA LYS A 116 0.51 -8.22 -20.42
C LYS A 116 0.94 -6.85 -20.93
N GLU A 117 -0.03 -5.97 -21.15
CA GLU A 117 0.23 -4.59 -21.53
C GLU A 117 1.03 -3.89 -20.44
N ALA A 118 2.04 -3.13 -20.84
CA ALA A 118 2.97 -2.51 -19.92
C ALA A 118 3.48 -1.14 -20.40
N LEU A 119 3.92 -0.37 -19.41
CA LEU A 119 4.62 0.89 -19.55
C LEU A 119 5.93 0.81 -18.77
N VAL A 120 7.03 1.27 -19.36
CA VAL A 120 8.32 1.41 -18.70
C VAL A 120 8.82 2.84 -18.91
N SER A 121 9.20 3.51 -17.82
CA SER A 121 9.77 4.85 -17.88
C SER A 121 10.94 4.99 -16.92
N GLN A 122 12.01 5.65 -17.37
CA GLN A 122 13.12 6.02 -16.51
C GLN A 122 13.07 7.51 -16.20
N VAL A 123 13.29 7.82 -14.93
CA VAL A 123 13.20 9.16 -14.35
C VAL A 123 14.46 9.44 -13.55
N ASN A 124 15.09 10.56 -13.84
CA ASN A 124 16.14 11.14 -13.00
C ASN A 124 15.51 12.14 -12.04
N LEU A 125 15.86 12.06 -10.76
CA LEU A 125 15.45 13.04 -9.76
C LEU A 125 16.42 13.04 -8.57
N THR A 126 16.30 14.07 -7.72
CA THR A 126 17.00 14.14 -6.44
C THR A 126 16.05 13.81 -5.29
N THR A 127 16.48 12.88 -4.43
CA THR A 127 15.75 12.55 -3.20
C THR A 127 15.74 13.74 -2.23
N PRO A 128 14.79 13.82 -1.28
CA PRO A 128 14.81 14.87 -0.25
C PRO A 128 16.10 14.93 0.58
N GLY A 129 16.85 13.83 0.64
CA GLY A 129 18.17 13.74 1.28
C GLY A 129 19.33 14.26 0.42
N GLY A 130 19.07 14.77 -0.79
CA GLY A 130 20.09 15.33 -1.70
C GLY A 130 20.80 14.30 -2.58
N ASN A 131 20.38 13.04 -2.59
CA ASN A 131 20.99 12.01 -3.43
C ASN A 131 20.35 12.00 -4.81
N ALA A 132 21.17 12.11 -5.86
CA ALA A 132 20.73 11.96 -7.25
C ALA A 132 20.54 10.48 -7.60
N ILE A 133 19.33 10.13 -8.04
CA ILE A 133 18.95 8.74 -8.33
C ILE A 133 18.40 8.60 -9.75
N ILE A 134 18.42 7.37 -10.22
CA ILE A 134 17.64 6.90 -11.36
C ILE A 134 16.53 6.03 -10.81
N LEU A 135 15.30 6.34 -11.17
CA LEU A 135 14.11 5.55 -10.89
C LEU A 135 13.61 4.95 -12.20
N THR A 136 13.40 3.64 -12.25
CA THR A 136 12.69 2.96 -13.34
C THR A 136 11.31 2.56 -12.85
N LEU A 137 10.29 3.20 -13.39
CA LEU A 137 8.88 2.86 -13.22
C LEU A 137 8.51 1.79 -14.25
N VAL A 138 7.95 0.69 -13.77
CA VAL A 138 7.29 -0.32 -14.60
C VAL A 138 5.84 -0.43 -14.14
N MET A 139 4.90 -0.32 -15.08
CA MET A 139 3.49 -0.61 -14.85
C MET A 139 3.10 -1.78 -15.75
N VAL A 140 2.45 -2.79 -15.20
CA VAL A 140 1.88 -3.93 -15.93
C VAL A 140 0.41 -4.03 -15.56
N THR A 141 -0.48 -4.28 -16.52
CA THR A 141 -1.92 -4.33 -16.26
C THR A 141 -2.56 -5.68 -16.57
N ASP A 142 -3.60 -6.03 -15.80
CA ASP A 142 -4.54 -7.13 -16.09
C ASP A 142 -5.91 -6.62 -16.57
N ASP A 143 -5.98 -5.38 -17.07
CA ASP A 143 -7.19 -4.64 -17.46
C ASP A 143 -8.09 -4.19 -16.28
N THR A 144 -7.80 -4.64 -15.06
CA THR A 144 -8.51 -4.21 -13.83
C THR A 144 -7.62 -3.33 -12.97
N ASN A 145 -6.36 -3.72 -12.81
CA ASN A 145 -5.36 -3.08 -11.97
C ASN A 145 -4.12 -2.73 -12.78
N ASN A 146 -3.43 -1.69 -12.34
CA ASN A 146 -2.04 -1.42 -12.68
C ASN A 146 -1.15 -1.90 -11.53
N TYR A 147 -0.28 -2.85 -11.83
CA TYR A 147 0.77 -3.35 -10.95
C TYR A 147 2.03 -2.55 -11.19
N ILE A 148 2.52 -1.91 -10.15
CA ILE A 148 3.61 -0.94 -10.21
C ILE A 148 4.86 -1.55 -9.59
N VAL A 149 5.98 -1.48 -10.30
CA VAL A 149 7.31 -1.83 -9.80
C VAL A 149 8.22 -0.62 -10.01
N ASN A 150 8.82 -0.11 -8.94
CA ASN A 150 9.84 0.93 -9.02
C ASN A 150 11.19 0.34 -8.64
N PHE A 151 12.16 0.43 -9.56
CA PHE A 151 13.57 0.15 -9.29
C PHE A 151 14.32 1.45 -9.10
N ILE A 152 15.09 1.59 -8.03
CA ILE A 152 15.83 2.81 -7.70
C ILE A 152 17.30 2.45 -7.48
N TYR A 153 18.20 3.22 -8.07
CA TYR A 153 19.64 3.11 -7.84
C TYR A 153 20.31 4.48 -7.98
N GLY A 154 21.48 4.65 -7.36
CA GLY A 154 22.25 5.90 -7.42
C GLY A 154 22.71 6.21 -8.86
N LYS A 155 22.65 7.48 -9.26
CA LYS A 155 23.06 7.89 -10.61
C LYS A 155 24.54 7.65 -10.89
N ASP A 156 25.36 7.65 -9.85
CA ASP A 156 26.79 7.34 -9.85
C ASP A 156 27.09 5.83 -9.69
N LYS A 157 26.07 4.99 -9.47
CA LYS A 157 26.20 3.56 -9.16
C LYS A 157 25.92 2.68 -10.38
N THR A 158 26.53 2.98 -11.53
CA THR A 158 26.38 2.18 -12.77
C THR A 158 27.06 0.80 -12.72
N ASP A 159 27.61 0.40 -11.58
CA ASP A 159 28.20 -0.91 -11.37
C ASP A 159 27.41 -1.81 -10.43
N SER A 160 26.28 -1.32 -9.92
CA SER A 160 25.43 -2.06 -8.99
C SER A 160 24.79 -3.28 -9.63
N ALA A 161 24.45 -4.29 -8.81
CA ALA A 161 23.84 -5.51 -9.31
C ALA A 161 22.45 -5.26 -9.90
N LEU A 162 21.70 -4.33 -9.30
CA LEU A 162 20.41 -3.89 -9.84
C LEU A 162 20.56 -3.22 -11.20
N TYR A 163 21.50 -2.27 -11.36
CA TYR A 163 21.75 -1.63 -12.65
C TYR A 163 22.11 -2.63 -13.74
N LYS A 164 23.04 -3.56 -13.45
CA LYS A 164 23.52 -4.56 -14.41
C LYS A 164 22.46 -5.56 -14.83
N ASN A 165 21.48 -5.84 -13.96
CA ASN A 165 20.43 -6.83 -14.21
C ASN A 165 19.05 -6.21 -14.45
N LEU A 166 18.94 -4.88 -14.56
CA LEU A 166 17.66 -4.17 -14.61
C LEU A 166 16.72 -4.74 -15.68
N GLN A 167 17.22 -4.96 -16.90
CA GLN A 167 16.39 -5.51 -17.97
C GLN A 167 15.90 -6.93 -17.66
N ALA A 168 16.75 -7.78 -17.09
CA ALA A 168 16.35 -9.12 -16.69
C ALA A 168 15.31 -9.12 -15.55
N CYS A 169 15.38 -8.14 -14.64
CA CYS A 169 14.34 -7.89 -13.64
C CYS A 169 13.02 -7.50 -14.31
N ILE A 170 13.05 -6.55 -15.24
CA ILE A 170 11.85 -6.08 -15.98
C ILE A 170 11.21 -7.23 -16.78
N ASP A 171 12.00 -7.94 -17.59
CA ASP A 171 11.51 -9.03 -18.46
C ASP A 171 10.93 -10.20 -17.66
N SER A 172 11.30 -10.35 -16.39
CA SER A 172 10.81 -11.41 -15.51
C SER A 172 9.48 -11.10 -14.81
N ILE A 173 8.97 -9.86 -14.92
CA ILE A 173 7.76 -9.45 -14.21
C ILE A 173 6.55 -10.21 -14.75
N THR A 174 5.87 -10.92 -13.85
CA THR A 174 4.59 -11.56 -14.08
C THR A 174 3.63 -11.11 -12.99
N ILE A 175 2.35 -11.07 -13.31
CA ILE A 175 1.27 -10.75 -12.36
C ILE A 175 0.35 -11.96 -12.26
N ALA A 176 -0.17 -12.23 -11.06
CA ALA A 176 -1.14 -13.30 -10.87
C ALA A 176 -2.31 -13.08 -11.83
N GLY A 177 -2.56 -14.04 -12.72
CA GLY A 177 -3.61 -13.92 -13.71
C GLY A 177 -4.98 -13.88 -13.04
N THR A 178 -5.83 -12.94 -13.44
CA THR A 178 -7.28 -13.04 -13.24
C THR A 178 -7.74 -14.41 -13.76
N PRO A 179 -8.38 -15.26 -12.95
CA PRO A 179 -8.97 -16.49 -13.44
C PRO A 179 -9.99 -16.13 -14.52
N ASP A 180 -9.86 -16.75 -15.68
CA ASP A 180 -10.78 -16.63 -16.80
C ASP A 180 -12.22 -16.84 -16.30
N SER A 181 -13.05 -15.78 -16.33
CA SER A 181 -14.41 -15.69 -15.75
C SER A 181 -15.45 -16.57 -16.48
N THR A 182 -15.05 -17.68 -17.08
CA THR A 182 -15.96 -18.60 -17.79
C THR A 182 -15.94 -20.03 -17.28
N ALA A 183 -15.18 -20.34 -16.22
CA ALA A 183 -15.22 -21.65 -15.59
C ALA A 183 -16.32 -21.70 -14.49
N THR A 184 -17.49 -22.15 -14.91
CA THR A 184 -18.59 -22.63 -14.05
C THR A 184 -18.04 -23.38 -12.83
N SER A 185 -18.41 -22.91 -11.64
CA SER A 185 -17.98 -23.41 -10.34
C SER A 185 -18.19 -24.93 -10.19
N ALA A 186 -17.09 -25.67 -10.10
CA ALA A 186 -17.05 -26.92 -9.37
C ALA A 186 -16.45 -26.62 -7.99
N GLN A 187 -17.30 -26.60 -6.97
CA GLN A 187 -16.89 -26.51 -5.57
C GLN A 187 -15.93 -27.65 -5.23
N VAL A 188 -14.63 -27.36 -5.24
CA VAL A 188 -13.63 -28.12 -4.50
C VAL A 188 -13.53 -27.44 -3.15
N GLY A 189 -13.67 -28.19 -2.06
CA GLY A 189 -13.60 -27.64 -0.70
C GLY A 189 -12.33 -26.81 -0.53
N THR A 190 -12.49 -25.49 -0.47
CA THR A 190 -11.41 -24.52 -0.31
C THR A 190 -10.82 -24.70 1.08
N SER A 191 -9.52 -24.94 1.16
CA SER A 191 -8.84 -25.00 2.45
C SER A 191 -8.90 -23.64 3.14
N VAL A 192 -8.82 -23.60 4.46
CA VAL A 192 -8.73 -22.33 5.22
C VAL A 192 -7.58 -21.46 4.71
N LYS A 193 -6.48 -22.08 4.27
CA LYS A 193 -5.33 -21.39 3.69
C LYS A 193 -5.69 -20.67 2.40
N ASP A 194 -6.38 -21.34 1.47
CA ASP A 194 -6.73 -20.75 0.17
C ASP A 194 -7.77 -19.64 0.34
N ASP A 195 -8.79 -19.88 1.17
CA ASP A 195 -9.82 -18.87 1.48
C ASP A 195 -9.24 -17.65 2.22
N PHE A 196 -8.30 -17.87 3.13
CA PHE A 196 -7.64 -16.77 3.85
C PHE A 196 -6.70 -15.97 2.93
N SER A 197 -6.00 -16.64 2.01
CA SER A 197 -5.16 -15.98 1.02
C SER A 197 -6.01 -15.13 0.06
N GLU A 198 -7.11 -15.69 -0.44
CA GLU A 198 -8.10 -14.96 -1.27
C GLU A 198 -8.68 -13.77 -0.51
N TYR A 199 -9.04 -13.96 0.76
CA TYR A 199 -9.54 -12.88 1.60
C TYR A 199 -8.52 -11.76 1.79
N LEU A 200 -7.29 -12.09 2.17
CA LEU A 200 -6.26 -11.07 2.42
C LEU A 200 -5.85 -10.33 1.16
N TYR A 201 -5.57 -11.06 0.09
CA TYR A 201 -4.91 -10.49 -1.09
C TYR A 201 -5.89 -9.95 -2.13
N ASN A 202 -7.08 -10.54 -2.27
CA ASN A 202 -8.02 -10.15 -3.32
C ASN A 202 -9.23 -9.34 -2.83
N ASN A 203 -9.45 -9.29 -1.51
CA ASN A 203 -10.57 -8.55 -0.93
C ASN A 203 -10.09 -7.50 0.09
N PHE A 204 -9.39 -7.92 1.14
CA PHE A 204 -8.98 -7.00 2.19
C PHE A 204 -7.93 -6.00 1.69
N GLY A 205 -6.79 -6.44 1.18
CA GLY A 205 -5.70 -5.55 0.74
C GLY A 205 -6.03 -4.70 -0.50
N THR A 206 -6.97 -5.13 -1.32
CA THR A 206 -7.33 -4.47 -2.60
C THR A 206 -8.59 -3.60 -2.50
N VAL A 207 -9.57 -4.00 -1.68
CA VAL A 207 -10.88 -3.32 -1.61
C VAL A 207 -11.08 -2.67 -0.26
N PHE A 208 -10.90 -3.40 0.84
CA PHE A 208 -11.32 -2.93 2.17
C PHE A 208 -10.30 -2.00 2.82
N GLU A 209 -9.02 -2.37 2.85
CA GLU A 209 -7.94 -1.60 3.45
C GLU A 209 -7.75 -0.23 2.79
N PRO A 210 -7.74 -0.09 1.45
CA PRO A 210 -7.57 1.23 0.83
C PRO A 210 -8.70 2.20 1.15
N GLU A 211 -9.94 1.70 1.18
CA GLU A 211 -11.10 2.52 1.55
C GLU A 211 -11.10 2.90 3.02
N ASP A 212 -10.75 1.96 3.90
CA ASP A 212 -10.62 2.21 5.33
C ASP A 212 -9.56 3.28 5.61
N ARG A 213 -8.38 3.15 4.98
CA ARG A 213 -7.31 4.15 5.05
C ARG A 213 -7.77 5.53 4.59
N ALA A 214 -8.49 5.62 3.47
CA ALA A 214 -9.00 6.90 2.98
C ALA A 214 -10.01 7.55 3.96
N ILE A 215 -10.82 6.73 4.66
CA ILE A 215 -11.71 7.22 5.72
C ILE A 215 -10.89 7.77 6.90
N GLN A 216 -9.87 7.03 7.34
CA GLN A 216 -8.99 7.45 8.42
C GLN A 216 -8.25 8.76 8.10
N GLU A 217 -7.70 8.87 6.88
CA GLU A 217 -7.00 10.09 6.42
C GLU A 217 -7.91 11.32 6.49
N ILE A 218 -9.14 11.23 6.00
CA ILE A 218 -10.10 12.35 6.06
C ILE A 218 -10.42 12.74 7.51
N TYR A 219 -10.60 11.75 8.39
CA TYR A 219 -10.84 12.01 9.81
C TYR A 219 -9.64 12.69 10.46
N THR A 220 -8.43 12.18 10.23
CA THR A 220 -7.19 12.74 10.75
C THR A 220 -6.95 14.16 10.26
N GLU A 221 -7.10 14.42 8.95
CA GLU A 221 -6.98 15.76 8.38
C GLU A 221 -7.95 16.73 9.05
N ALA A 222 -9.22 16.35 9.16
CA ALA A 222 -10.23 17.19 9.77
C ALA A 222 -9.94 17.47 11.25
N ALA A 223 -9.49 16.47 12.01
CA ALA A 223 -9.12 16.62 13.41
C ALA A 223 -7.87 17.52 13.60
N LEU A 224 -6.87 17.40 12.72
CA LEU A 224 -5.62 18.15 12.79
C LEU A 224 -5.80 19.65 12.51
N THR A 225 -6.86 20.07 11.82
CA THR A 225 -7.16 21.50 11.64
C THR A 225 -7.43 22.23 12.96
N ALA A 226 -7.76 21.49 14.03
CA ALA A 226 -8.25 22.02 15.31
C ALA A 226 -9.45 22.99 15.16
N ASP A 227 -10.13 22.96 14.00
CA ASP A 227 -11.36 23.70 13.73
C ASP A 227 -12.55 22.75 13.90
N SER A 228 -13.33 22.99 14.96
CA SER A 228 -14.50 22.16 15.27
C SER A 228 -15.56 22.18 14.17
N LYS A 229 -15.62 23.21 13.33
CA LYS A 229 -16.55 23.25 12.18
C LYS A 229 -16.09 22.37 11.03
N ILE A 230 -14.77 22.30 10.79
CA ILE A 230 -14.21 21.41 9.75
C ILE A 230 -14.40 19.96 10.17
N LEU A 231 -14.09 19.63 11.43
CA LEU A 231 -14.30 18.29 11.98
C LEU A 231 -15.79 17.90 11.99
N ALA A 232 -16.69 18.78 12.47
CA ALA A 232 -18.12 18.50 12.46
C ALA A 232 -18.66 18.29 11.03
N LYS A 233 -18.15 19.04 10.04
CA LYS A 233 -18.51 18.86 8.64
C LYS A 233 -18.04 17.51 8.09
N ALA A 234 -16.79 17.11 8.36
CA ALA A 234 -16.27 15.82 7.93
C ALA A 234 -17.10 14.67 8.53
N LEU A 235 -17.43 14.74 9.81
CA LEU A 235 -18.24 13.75 10.54
C LEU A 235 -19.70 13.70 10.10
N SER A 236 -20.27 14.82 9.63
CA SER A 236 -21.66 14.90 9.15
C SER A 236 -21.80 14.44 7.70
N ASP A 237 -20.89 14.86 6.82
CA ASP A 237 -21.12 14.79 5.38
C ASP A 237 -20.28 13.68 4.72
N THR A 238 -18.97 13.73 4.92
CA THR A 238 -18.02 12.94 4.11
C THR A 238 -17.77 11.55 4.69
N LEU A 239 -17.51 11.47 5.99
CA LEU A 239 -17.10 10.22 6.66
C LEU A 239 -18.24 9.19 6.72
N PRO A 240 -19.51 9.54 7.04
CA PRO A 240 -20.60 8.56 7.04
C PRO A 240 -20.86 7.95 5.67
N ALA A 241 -20.78 8.75 4.61
CA ALA A 241 -21.00 8.27 3.24
C ALA A 241 -19.93 7.24 2.84
N LYS A 242 -18.66 7.54 3.09
CA LYS A 242 -17.55 6.61 2.80
C LYS A 242 -17.60 5.35 3.68
N ASN A 243 -17.89 5.50 4.97
CA ASN A 243 -17.99 4.37 5.88
C ASN A 243 -19.16 3.44 5.53
N ASN A 244 -20.30 3.98 5.09
CA ASN A 244 -21.40 3.16 4.58
C ASN A 244 -21.02 2.44 3.27
N ALA A 245 -20.30 3.09 2.36
CA ALA A 245 -19.84 2.43 1.13
C ALA A 245 -18.92 1.24 1.43
N LEU A 246 -17.96 1.41 2.33
CA LEU A 246 -17.10 0.33 2.82
C LEU A 246 -17.92 -0.79 3.46
N LEU A 247 -18.89 -0.45 4.32
CA LEU A 247 -19.74 -1.44 4.99
C LEU A 247 -20.57 -2.27 4.00
N GLU A 248 -21.12 -1.66 2.94
CA GLU A 248 -21.85 -2.38 1.89
C GLU A 248 -20.92 -3.34 1.13
N LYS A 249 -19.69 -2.92 0.81
CA LYS A 249 -18.69 -3.78 0.17
C LYS A 249 -18.29 -4.96 1.04
N LEU A 250 -18.08 -4.71 2.34
CA LEU A 250 -17.79 -5.77 3.31
C LEU A 250 -18.94 -6.78 3.38
N LYS A 251 -20.18 -6.32 3.53
CA LYS A 251 -21.37 -7.20 3.63
C LYS A 251 -21.67 -7.97 2.34
N ALA A 252 -21.24 -7.46 1.18
CA ALA A 252 -21.38 -8.14 -0.10
C ALA A 252 -20.40 -9.32 -0.25
N TYR A 253 -19.28 -9.31 0.47
CA TYR A 253 -18.31 -10.38 0.46
C TYR A 253 -18.59 -11.40 1.58
N THR A 254 -18.40 -12.68 1.29
CA THR A 254 -18.53 -13.73 2.31
C THR A 254 -17.39 -14.73 2.12
N PRO A 255 -16.42 -14.79 3.05
CA PRO A 255 -15.38 -15.82 3.03
C PRO A 255 -15.99 -17.23 3.08
N GLN A 256 -15.30 -18.20 2.51
CA GLN A 256 -15.81 -19.55 2.33
C GLN A 256 -15.71 -20.41 3.61
N THR A 257 -14.78 -20.11 4.50
CA THR A 257 -14.47 -20.88 5.71
C THR A 257 -14.81 -20.09 6.98
N THR A 258 -15.23 -20.80 8.03
CA THR A 258 -15.67 -20.21 9.30
C THR A 258 -14.58 -19.36 9.94
N GLU A 259 -13.32 -19.83 9.90
CA GLU A 259 -12.17 -19.15 10.48
C GLU A 259 -11.95 -17.76 9.85
N VAL A 260 -12.08 -17.67 8.52
CA VAL A 260 -11.93 -16.42 7.78
C VAL A 260 -13.16 -15.54 7.93
N GLN A 261 -14.37 -16.12 7.99
CA GLN A 261 -15.59 -15.39 8.36
C GLN A 261 -15.49 -14.73 9.73
N GLU A 262 -14.91 -15.40 10.73
CA GLU A 262 -14.71 -14.81 12.05
C GLU A 262 -13.76 -13.61 12.01
N VAL A 263 -12.68 -13.67 11.22
CA VAL A 263 -11.78 -12.54 11.01
C VAL A 263 -12.52 -11.40 10.29
N HIS A 264 -13.21 -11.69 9.20
CA HIS A 264 -13.97 -10.71 8.43
C HIS A 264 -15.04 -10.00 9.26
N ASN A 265 -15.74 -10.75 10.12
CA ASN A 265 -16.78 -10.21 11.00
C ASN A 265 -16.21 -9.25 12.07
N LEU A 266 -14.95 -9.39 12.48
CA LEU A 266 -14.31 -8.41 13.36
C LEU A 266 -14.17 -7.05 12.66
N PHE A 267 -13.79 -7.07 11.39
CA PHE A 267 -13.65 -5.85 10.60
C PHE A 267 -15.00 -5.20 10.29
N ILE A 268 -16.03 -5.98 9.96
CA ILE A 268 -17.42 -5.47 9.85
C ILE A 268 -17.84 -4.78 11.15
N GLN A 269 -17.65 -5.43 12.30
CA GLN A 269 -18.01 -4.85 13.60
C GLN A 269 -17.28 -3.53 13.87
N ALA A 270 -16.01 -3.44 13.51
CA ALA A 270 -15.25 -2.20 13.63
C ALA A 270 -15.89 -1.06 12.80
N VAL A 271 -16.19 -1.33 11.53
CA VAL A 271 -16.77 -0.34 10.61
C VAL A 271 -18.19 0.06 11.05
N GLU A 272 -18.98 -0.86 11.60
CA GLU A 272 -20.30 -0.56 12.19
C GLU A 272 -20.19 0.34 13.41
N LEU A 273 -19.29 0.03 14.35
CA LEU A 273 -19.05 0.89 15.52
C LEU A 273 -18.57 2.28 15.12
N ARG A 274 -17.72 2.39 14.09
CA ARG A 274 -17.24 3.68 13.60
C ARG A 274 -18.36 4.55 13.06
N LYS A 275 -19.32 3.94 12.35
CA LYS A 275 -20.52 4.64 11.87
C LYS A 275 -21.31 5.23 13.03
N ASP A 276 -21.53 4.43 14.07
CA ASP A 276 -22.27 4.86 15.26
C ASP A 276 -21.50 5.95 16.02
N ALA A 277 -20.17 5.83 16.12
CA ALA A 277 -19.30 6.84 16.69
C ALA A 277 -19.41 8.17 15.95
N TYR A 278 -19.39 8.17 14.61
CA TYR A 278 -19.56 9.41 13.82
C TYR A 278 -20.91 10.07 14.08
N ALA A 279 -21.99 9.30 14.14
CA ALA A 279 -23.31 9.86 14.45
C ALA A 279 -23.35 10.52 15.84
N GLN A 280 -22.76 9.88 16.85
CA GLN A 280 -22.69 10.42 18.22
C GLN A 280 -21.78 11.64 18.32
N LEU A 281 -20.62 11.62 17.65
CA LEU A 281 -19.70 12.75 17.61
C LEU A 281 -20.33 13.99 16.96
N VAL A 282 -21.11 13.82 15.88
CA VAL A 282 -21.86 14.94 15.29
C VAL A 282 -22.88 15.51 16.28
N GLU A 283 -23.62 14.66 17.00
CA GLU A 283 -24.62 15.10 17.97
C GLU A 283 -23.99 15.95 19.08
N VAL A 284 -22.92 15.46 19.72
CA VAL A 284 -22.26 16.18 20.81
C VAL A 284 -21.47 17.41 20.37
N MET A 285 -21.09 17.50 19.09
CA MET A 285 -20.40 18.67 18.52
C MET A 285 -21.36 19.77 18.06
N THR A 286 -22.61 19.44 17.75
CA THR A 286 -23.59 20.38 17.18
C THR A 286 -24.64 20.84 18.20
N GLN A 287 -24.74 20.17 19.34
CA GLN A 287 -25.66 20.50 20.43
C GLN A 287 -24.92 20.74 21.75
N PRO A 288 -25.53 21.42 22.74
CA PRO A 288 -24.98 21.48 24.08
C PRO A 288 -24.87 20.06 24.67
N ALA A 289 -23.65 19.57 24.85
CA ALA A 289 -23.35 18.28 25.46
C ALA A 289 -22.52 18.46 26.72
N THR A 290 -22.68 17.55 27.67
CA THR A 290 -21.85 17.40 28.85
C THR A 290 -20.52 16.72 28.50
N GLU A 291 -19.51 16.91 29.34
CA GLU A 291 -18.21 16.25 29.18
C GLU A 291 -18.35 14.71 29.14
N ALA A 292 -19.27 14.15 29.93
CA ALA A 292 -19.54 12.71 29.95
C ALA A 292 -20.17 12.21 28.63
N GLU A 293 -21.02 13.00 27.98
CA GLU A 293 -21.60 12.65 26.68
C GLU A 293 -20.54 12.69 25.57
N VAL A 294 -19.62 13.66 25.63
CA VAL A 294 -18.49 13.75 24.70
C VAL A 294 -17.55 12.55 24.88
N GLU A 295 -17.19 12.21 26.12
CA GLU A 295 -16.34 11.05 26.43
C GLU A 295 -16.98 9.73 25.97
N ALA A 296 -18.29 9.56 26.19
CA ALA A 296 -19.02 8.39 25.73
C ALA A 296 -19.00 8.25 24.20
N ALA A 297 -19.13 9.36 23.45
CA ALA A 297 -19.08 9.34 21.99
C ALA A 297 -17.69 8.91 21.47
N PHE A 298 -16.61 9.36 22.12
CA PHE A 298 -15.25 8.92 21.79
C PHE A 298 -14.97 7.47 22.20
N ALA A 299 -15.56 6.98 23.29
CA ALA A 299 -15.40 5.59 23.72
C ALA A 299 -15.92 4.58 22.67
N VAL A 300 -16.92 4.95 21.86
CA VAL A 300 -17.40 4.11 20.75
C VAL A 300 -16.37 4.05 19.61
N LEU A 301 -15.64 5.15 19.37
CA LEU A 301 -14.54 5.17 18.42
C LEU A 301 -13.37 4.30 18.92
N ASP A 302 -13.04 4.39 20.21
CA ASP A 302 -12.04 3.52 20.83
C ASP A 302 -12.43 2.02 20.74
N GLU A 303 -13.73 1.70 20.89
CA GLU A 303 -14.22 0.32 20.71
C GLU A 303 -14.08 -0.14 19.25
N SER A 304 -14.34 0.73 18.28
CA SER A 304 -14.09 0.45 16.86
C SER A 304 -12.62 0.11 16.63
N ASP A 305 -11.70 0.92 17.16
CA ASP A 305 -10.26 0.71 17.01
C ASP A 305 -9.80 -0.60 17.66
N ALA A 306 -10.35 -0.95 18.84
CA ALA A 306 -10.08 -2.23 19.48
C ALA A 306 -10.54 -3.44 18.64
N LYS A 307 -11.62 -3.29 17.85
CA LYS A 307 -12.07 -4.34 16.91
C LYS A 307 -11.12 -4.46 15.71
N ILE A 308 -10.57 -3.35 15.21
CA ILE A 308 -9.55 -3.36 14.16
C ILE A 308 -8.28 -4.07 14.66
N GLU A 309 -7.83 -3.74 15.87
CA GLU A 309 -6.67 -4.42 16.48
C GLU A 309 -6.92 -5.93 16.65
N GLY A 310 -8.13 -6.30 17.08
CA GLY A 310 -8.54 -7.70 17.17
C GLY A 310 -8.54 -8.41 15.81
N PHE A 311 -9.02 -7.73 14.75
CA PHE A 311 -8.95 -8.21 13.37
C PHE A 311 -7.50 -8.43 12.94
N LEU A 312 -6.62 -7.43 13.10
CA LEU A 312 -5.21 -7.50 12.69
C LEU A 312 -4.45 -8.61 13.44
N THR A 313 -4.63 -8.68 14.75
CA THR A 313 -4.00 -9.71 15.59
C THR A 313 -4.40 -11.12 15.16
N LYS A 314 -5.70 -11.33 14.87
CA LYS A 314 -6.20 -12.63 14.44
C LYS A 314 -5.74 -12.97 13.03
N ALA A 315 -5.75 -12.00 12.12
CA ALA A 315 -5.25 -12.15 10.76
C ALA A 315 -3.75 -12.53 10.75
N GLU A 316 -2.92 -11.84 11.54
CA GLU A 316 -1.49 -12.16 11.66
C GLU A 316 -1.23 -13.54 12.26
N SER A 317 -1.99 -13.94 13.28
CA SER A 317 -1.92 -15.30 13.83
C SER A 317 -2.25 -16.34 12.76
N MET A 318 -3.32 -16.12 11.99
CA MET A 318 -3.72 -17.03 10.91
C MET A 318 -2.69 -17.06 9.78
N LYS A 319 -2.11 -15.91 9.40
CA LYS A 319 -1.05 -15.81 8.40
C LYS A 319 0.13 -16.69 8.78
N LYS A 320 0.56 -16.61 10.04
CA LYS A 320 1.63 -17.45 10.60
C LYS A 320 1.28 -18.93 10.63
N ASP A 321 0.09 -19.29 11.13
CA ASP A 321 -0.31 -20.69 11.31
C ASP A 321 -0.53 -21.41 9.97
N LEU A 322 -1.00 -20.69 8.95
CA LEU A 322 -1.29 -21.22 7.62
C LEU A 322 -0.08 -21.12 6.67
N GLY A 323 0.95 -20.35 7.04
CA GLY A 323 2.13 -20.08 6.22
C GLY A 323 1.77 -19.36 4.93
N VAL A 324 1.05 -18.24 5.07
CA VAL A 324 0.53 -17.36 4.00
C VAL A 324 1.31 -16.06 3.97
#